data_AF-A0A060S6K8-F1
#
_entry.id   AF-A0A060S6K8-F1
#
_cell.length_a   1.000
_cell.length_b   1.000
_cell.length_c   1.000
_cell.angle_alpha   90.00
_cell.angle_beta   90.00
_cell.angle_gamma   90.00
#
_symmetry.space_group_name_H-M   'P 1'
#
loop_
_entity.id
_entity.type
_entity.pdbx_description
1 polymer ?
#
loop_
_entity_poly.entity_id
_entity_poly.type
_entity_poly.pdbx_seq_one_letter_code
_entity_poly.pdbx_strand_id
1 'polypeptide(L)'
;MSSSSISTEDGANQSAPNPMDRLLNGLLLAHLLQSVVEPDASPNESAQQAPSNAAPGMPVPLTMPQPTLPSGQIHMPEPQVRIPTIILSNGRSIISPTSCMRNTRNQQRTWPVCPALPGAVSGDISYLKLDGYGARNSVENMCALLQFLLDNRWEAQGVDKFINTMRGQPHWPAKLKDKPHSAHVDYAWMLMNGLLAVIGLKPYLDPTPPATFAGVVQRIFPPPPPGPVPPQRFTFTARELIEEDFTIQPTTNLLDHLKLIGNAVNVYSLSSEEIQLLMGYNNNRAARAIGMASLGVEIMHSYAALVEGEFHECYRLPISLGIFKIDDERTKRGEYDDLTVVTGVIRMYRNDPAGDRTPRVGLPSNSSHAAVAARVVAIEAALRRLRHWYNRLRRDIHKRKKEEPWMFWGAVLAVFFGICTVIQTVTSVWSLVASLS
;
A
#
# COMPACT_ATOMS: atom_id res chain seq x y z
N MET A 1 -72.53 32.18 -5.35
CA MET A 1 -72.41 30.70 -5.25
C MET A 1 -71.84 30.23 -6.58
N SER A 2 -70.64 29.72 -6.75
CA SER A 2 -69.55 29.40 -5.82
C SER A 2 -68.26 29.48 -6.63
N SER A 3 -67.24 30.08 -6.02
CA SER A 3 -65.88 30.22 -6.53
C SER A 3 -65.10 28.91 -6.30
N SER A 4 -64.28 28.50 -7.26
CA SER A 4 -63.30 27.42 -7.07
C SER A 4 -61.95 27.88 -7.63
N SER A 5 -61.10 28.33 -6.72
CA SER A 5 -59.71 28.76 -6.91
C SER A 5 -58.79 27.57 -7.19
N ILE A 6 -57.90 27.76 -8.17
CA ILE A 6 -56.73 26.89 -8.43
C ILE A 6 -55.58 27.44 -7.57
N SER A 7 -55.09 26.61 -6.65
CA SER A 7 -53.96 26.89 -5.78
C SER A 7 -52.73 26.14 -6.31
N THR A 8 -51.71 26.88 -6.71
CA THR A 8 -50.34 26.42 -6.98
C THR A 8 -49.58 26.34 -5.66
N GLU A 9 -49.20 25.13 -5.21
CA GLU A 9 -48.24 24.90 -4.13
C GLU A 9 -46.91 24.40 -4.72
N ASP A 10 -45.92 25.28 -4.74
CA ASP A 10 -44.51 24.95 -4.94
C ASP A 10 -43.92 24.44 -3.63
N GLY A 11 -43.86 23.11 -3.48
CA GLY A 11 -43.18 22.42 -2.38
C GLY A 11 -41.70 22.17 -2.71
N ALA A 12 -40.82 23.11 -2.33
CA ALA A 12 -39.37 22.91 -2.35
C ALA A 12 -38.95 21.91 -1.25
N ASN A 13 -38.97 20.62 -1.55
CA ASN A 13 -38.34 19.59 -0.72
C ASN A 13 -36.81 19.66 -0.88
N GLN A 14 -36.16 20.51 -0.08
CA GLN A 14 -34.72 20.40 0.17
C GLN A 14 -34.48 19.15 1.02
N SER A 15 -34.12 18.04 0.36
CA SER A 15 -33.64 16.85 1.04
C SER A 15 -32.37 17.22 1.83
N ALA A 16 -32.42 17.07 3.15
CA ALA A 16 -31.25 17.20 3.99
C ALA A 16 -30.10 16.32 3.46
N PRO A 17 -28.85 16.84 3.43
CA PRO A 17 -27.71 16.08 2.93
C PRO A 17 -27.50 14.82 3.77
N ASN A 18 -27.26 13.71 3.08
CA ASN A 18 -27.08 12.37 3.63
C ASN A 18 -25.92 12.38 4.66
N PRO A 19 -26.09 11.88 5.90
CA PRO A 19 -25.06 11.92 6.94
C PRO A 19 -23.76 11.19 6.57
N MET A 20 -23.77 10.30 5.57
CA MET A 20 -22.58 9.66 5.01
C MET A 20 -21.67 10.63 4.22
N ASP A 21 -22.23 11.69 3.62
CA ASP A 21 -21.45 12.70 2.87
C ASP A 21 -20.68 13.64 3.79
N ARG A 22 -21.08 13.75 5.08
CA ARG A 22 -20.33 14.46 6.13
C ARG A 22 -19.21 13.61 6.73
N LEU A 23 -19.36 12.28 6.72
CA LEU A 23 -18.37 11.36 7.28
C LEU A 23 -17.20 11.11 6.31
N LEU A 24 -17.48 11.10 5.00
CA LEU A 24 -16.46 11.03 3.95
C LEU A 24 -15.67 12.34 3.77
N ASN A 25 -16.30 13.51 4.02
CA ASN A 25 -15.58 14.80 4.02
C ASN A 25 -14.86 15.11 5.34
N GLY A 26 -15.28 14.52 6.47
CA GLY A 26 -14.64 14.70 7.77
C GLY A 26 -13.34 13.90 7.96
N LEU A 27 -13.22 12.74 7.31
CA LEU A 27 -12.05 11.86 7.43
C LEU A 27 -10.87 12.23 6.51
N LEU A 28 -11.11 13.05 5.48
CA LEU A 28 -10.09 13.58 4.58
C LEU A 28 -9.38 14.84 5.14
N LEU A 29 -9.94 15.46 6.19
CA LEU A 29 -9.37 16.66 6.81
C LEU A 29 -8.42 16.36 7.99
N ALA A 30 -8.47 15.14 8.53
CA ALA A 30 -7.66 14.74 9.69
C ALA A 30 -6.26 14.20 9.33
N HIS A 31 -5.95 14.01 8.04
CA HIS A 31 -4.64 13.48 7.59
C HIS A 31 -3.76 14.50 6.86
N LEU A 32 -4.20 15.75 6.75
CA LEU A 32 -3.44 16.84 6.11
C LEU A 32 -2.80 17.84 7.11
N LEU A 33 -2.67 17.47 8.39
CA LEU A 33 -2.04 18.31 9.43
C LEU A 33 -0.85 17.67 10.15
N GLN A 34 -0.14 16.72 9.53
CA GLN A 34 1.12 16.20 10.06
C GLN A 34 2.19 16.06 8.96
N SER A 35 2.77 17.20 8.53
CA SER A 35 4.15 17.26 8.03
C SER A 35 4.57 18.70 7.72
N VAL A 36 4.79 19.52 8.76
CA VAL A 36 5.70 20.67 8.66
C VAL A 36 6.48 20.73 9.97
N VAL A 37 7.60 20.01 10.04
CA VAL A 37 8.81 20.35 10.82
C VAL A 37 9.97 19.53 10.23
N GLU A 38 10.77 20.12 9.35
CA GLU A 38 12.19 19.76 9.19
C GLU A 38 13.01 20.86 9.87
N PRO A 39 14.00 20.53 10.70
CA PRO A 39 15.18 21.36 10.86
C PRO A 39 16.35 20.70 10.13
N ASP A 40 16.88 21.43 9.16
CA ASP A 40 18.19 21.21 8.56
C ASP A 40 19.27 21.09 9.64
N ALA A 41 20.02 20.00 9.60
CA ALA A 41 21.35 19.92 10.20
C ALA A 41 22.19 18.89 9.43
N SER A 42 23.04 19.37 8.54
CA SER A 42 24.23 18.66 8.06
C SER A 42 25.47 19.35 8.63
N PRO A 43 26.46 18.62 9.18
CA PRO A 43 27.80 19.14 9.37
C PRO A 43 28.74 18.56 8.30
N ASN A 44 29.44 19.45 7.59
CA ASN A 44 30.65 19.12 6.86
C ASN A 44 31.84 19.76 7.60
N GLU A 45 32.73 18.93 8.14
CA GLU A 45 34.17 19.21 8.27
C GLU A 45 34.75 19.18 6.83
N SER A 46 35.79 19.88 6.39
CA SER A 46 37.05 20.30 7.01
C SER A 46 37.73 21.32 6.07
N ALA A 47 38.38 22.36 6.60
CA ALA A 47 39.55 22.97 5.96
C ALA A 47 40.38 23.75 7.00
N GLN A 48 41.69 23.47 6.98
CA GLN A 48 42.75 24.06 7.81
C GLN A 48 42.92 25.57 7.61
N GLN A 49 43.17 26.30 8.71
CA GLN A 49 44.30 27.23 8.86
C GLN A 49 44.42 27.76 10.31
N ALA A 50 45.66 27.97 10.77
CA ALA A 50 46.06 28.55 12.06
C ALA A 50 46.99 29.75 11.80
N PRO A 51 47.47 30.51 12.81
CA PRO A 51 46.82 31.03 14.02
C PRO A 51 47.02 32.57 14.14
N SER A 52 46.28 33.26 15.02
CA SER A 52 46.78 34.50 15.65
C SER A 52 46.11 34.80 17.00
N ASN A 53 46.95 35.27 17.94
CA ASN A 53 46.65 35.58 19.33
C ASN A 53 45.82 36.87 19.49
N ALA A 54 44.86 36.89 20.43
CA ALA A 54 44.58 38.03 21.32
C ALA A 54 43.57 37.66 22.44
N ALA A 55 43.68 38.38 23.56
CA ALA A 55 43.18 38.14 24.91
C ALA A 55 41.63 38.29 25.13
N PRO A 56 41.08 37.94 26.31
CA PRO A 56 39.64 37.75 26.51
C PRO A 56 38.91 39.02 26.99
N GLY A 57 37.77 39.31 26.38
CA GLY A 57 36.79 40.31 26.83
C GLY A 57 35.51 39.65 27.34
N MET A 58 35.03 40.11 28.49
CA MET A 58 33.83 39.64 29.19
C MET A 58 32.51 39.95 28.44
N PRO A 59 31.41 39.20 28.70
CA PRO A 59 30.15 39.38 27.98
C PRO A 59 29.23 40.43 28.64
N VAL A 60 28.57 41.23 27.81
CA VAL A 60 27.41 42.08 28.16
C VAL A 60 26.16 41.44 27.56
N PRO A 61 25.03 41.34 28.30
CA PRO A 61 23.80 40.78 27.77
C PRO A 61 23.01 41.83 26.98
N LEU A 62 22.73 41.55 25.71
CA LEU A 62 21.81 42.30 24.85
C LEU A 62 20.47 41.57 24.79
N THR A 63 19.45 42.16 25.41
CA THR A 63 18.04 41.81 25.24
C THR A 63 17.54 42.38 23.90
N MET A 64 16.96 41.54 23.04
CA MET A 64 16.22 41.96 21.85
C MET A 64 14.71 41.79 22.04
N PRO A 65 13.88 42.70 21.50
CA PRO A 65 12.43 42.60 21.55
C PRO A 65 11.87 41.71 20.42
N GLN A 66 10.80 41.01 20.74
CA GLN A 66 10.04 40.12 19.86
C GLN A 66 9.11 40.94 18.93
N PRO A 67 9.11 40.73 17.60
CA PRO A 67 8.17 41.38 16.70
C PRO A 67 6.88 40.55 16.53
N THR A 68 5.75 41.21 16.73
CA THR A 68 4.40 40.71 16.46
C THR A 68 4.14 40.77 14.95
N LEU A 69 3.76 39.64 14.34
CA LEU A 69 3.31 39.57 12.93
C LEU A 69 1.77 39.52 12.85
N PRO A 70 1.15 40.15 11.83
CA PRO A 70 -0.30 40.24 11.70
C PRO A 70 -0.90 39.06 10.95
N SER A 71 -2.00 38.52 11.48
CA SER A 71 -2.82 37.50 10.87
C SER A 71 -3.66 38.06 9.72
N GLY A 72 -3.36 37.65 8.49
CA GLY A 72 -4.19 37.90 7.32
C GLY A 72 -4.00 36.81 6.27
N GLN A 73 -4.81 35.75 6.33
CA GLN A 73 -4.83 34.70 5.30
C GLN A 73 -5.78 35.09 4.16
N ILE A 74 -5.19 35.31 2.98
CA ILE A 74 -5.91 35.36 1.70
C ILE A 74 -6.10 33.92 1.23
N HIS A 75 -7.34 33.49 1.10
CA HIS A 75 -7.73 32.17 0.62
C HIS A 75 -7.62 32.12 -0.91
N MET A 76 -6.63 31.40 -1.45
CA MET A 76 -6.62 31.00 -2.85
C MET A 76 -7.30 29.63 -3.01
N PRO A 77 -8.18 29.46 -4.01
CA PRO A 77 -8.81 28.17 -4.27
C PRO A 77 -7.80 27.18 -4.88
N GLU A 78 -7.63 26.05 -4.20
CA GLU A 78 -6.77 24.95 -4.62
C GLU A 78 -7.43 24.12 -5.75
N PRO A 79 -6.68 23.69 -6.77
CA PRO A 79 -7.23 22.91 -7.88
C PRO A 79 -7.61 21.49 -7.43
N GLN A 80 -8.89 21.15 -7.56
CA GLN A 80 -9.40 19.80 -7.25
C GLN A 80 -8.80 18.74 -8.19
N VAL A 81 -7.95 17.87 -7.66
CA VAL A 81 -7.49 16.65 -8.33
C VAL A 81 -8.58 15.59 -8.23
N ARG A 82 -9.31 15.34 -9.32
CA ARG A 82 -10.32 14.27 -9.39
C ARG A 82 -9.63 12.89 -9.43
N ILE A 83 -9.88 12.07 -8.41
CA ILE A 83 -9.54 10.64 -8.40
C ILE A 83 -10.63 9.92 -9.23
N PRO A 84 -10.29 9.14 -10.26
CA PRO A 84 -11.27 8.36 -11.01
C PRO A 84 -11.86 7.26 -10.11
N THR A 85 -13.15 7.39 -9.80
CA THR A 85 -13.99 6.43 -9.12
C THR A 85 -14.53 5.43 -10.14
N ILE A 86 -14.29 4.14 -9.93
CA ILE A 86 -15.01 3.11 -10.67
C ILE A 86 -16.36 2.93 -9.98
N ILE A 87 -17.40 3.58 -10.50
CA ILE A 87 -18.76 3.42 -9.96
C ILE A 87 -19.35 2.13 -10.54
N LEU A 88 -19.29 1.05 -9.77
CA LEU A 88 -20.13 -0.12 -9.97
C LEU A 88 -21.52 0.22 -9.42
N SER A 89 -22.53 0.33 -10.28
CA SER A 89 -23.88 0.69 -9.86
C SER A 89 -24.48 -0.43 -9.00
N ASN A 90 -24.34 -0.28 -7.68
CA ASN A 90 -25.20 -0.76 -6.58
C ASN A 90 -24.63 -0.47 -5.18
N GLY A 91 -23.54 0.30 -5.03
CA GLY A 91 -22.97 0.60 -3.71
C GLY A 91 -22.44 -0.63 -2.96
N ARG A 92 -22.36 -1.78 -3.64
CA ARG A 92 -21.77 -3.03 -3.16
C ARG A 92 -20.71 -3.45 -4.17
N SER A 93 -19.50 -3.68 -3.66
CA SER A 93 -18.43 -4.35 -4.39
C SER A 93 -18.99 -5.68 -4.90
N ILE A 94 -19.05 -5.88 -6.21
CA ILE A 94 -19.47 -7.17 -6.77
C ILE A 94 -18.28 -8.11 -6.66
N ILE A 95 -18.15 -8.70 -5.47
CA ILE A 95 -17.49 -9.98 -5.25
C ILE A 95 -18.40 -10.86 -4.39
N SER A 96 -19.71 -10.83 -4.67
CA SER A 96 -20.67 -11.76 -4.07
C SER A 96 -21.55 -12.38 -5.17
N PRO A 97 -21.48 -13.70 -5.43
CA PRO A 97 -22.14 -14.36 -6.55
C PRO A 97 -23.68 -14.37 -6.49
N THR A 98 -24.29 -14.03 -5.36
CA THR A 98 -25.71 -14.35 -5.08
C THR A 98 -26.72 -13.31 -5.53
N SER A 99 -26.31 -12.07 -5.87
CA SER A 99 -27.27 -11.00 -6.23
C SER A 99 -27.52 -10.85 -7.74
N CYS A 100 -26.78 -11.55 -8.60
CA CYS A 100 -26.84 -11.37 -10.06
C CYS A 100 -28.04 -12.07 -10.74
N MET A 101 -28.78 -12.94 -10.06
CA MET A 101 -29.80 -13.78 -10.72
C MET A 101 -31.17 -13.14 -10.97
N ARG A 102 -31.51 -11.99 -10.38
CA ARG A 102 -32.90 -11.49 -10.44
C ARG A 102 -33.21 -10.52 -11.60
N ASN A 103 -32.18 -9.96 -12.26
CA ASN A 103 -32.36 -8.96 -13.34
C ASN A 103 -31.98 -9.44 -14.76
N THR A 104 -31.50 -10.67 -14.90
CA THR A 104 -30.96 -11.25 -16.14
C THR A 104 -32.02 -11.62 -17.19
N ARG A 105 -33.30 -11.73 -16.81
CA ARG A 105 -34.34 -12.28 -17.71
C ARG A 105 -34.79 -11.34 -18.83
N ASN A 106 -34.57 -10.03 -18.70
CA ASN A 106 -35.03 -9.04 -19.68
C ASN A 106 -33.95 -8.52 -20.65
N GLN A 107 -32.65 -8.73 -20.39
CA GLN A 107 -31.56 -8.21 -21.24
C GLN A 107 -30.86 -9.25 -22.13
N GLN A 108 -31.04 -10.55 -21.88
CA GLN A 108 -30.45 -11.61 -22.74
C GLN A 108 -31.00 -11.65 -24.18
N ARG A 109 -31.99 -10.82 -24.54
CA ARG A 109 -32.58 -10.80 -25.88
C ARG A 109 -31.89 -9.89 -26.89
N THR A 110 -30.88 -9.09 -26.52
CA THR A 110 -30.36 -8.04 -27.43
C THR A 110 -28.87 -8.09 -27.74
N TRP A 111 -28.06 -9.00 -27.18
CA TRP A 111 -26.61 -8.95 -27.37
C TRP A 111 -25.93 -10.31 -27.60
N PRO A 112 -25.11 -10.46 -28.66
CA PRO A 112 -24.23 -11.61 -28.78
C PRO A 112 -23.13 -11.52 -27.73
N VAL A 113 -22.96 -12.61 -26.97
CA VAL A 113 -21.89 -12.78 -25.98
C VAL A 113 -20.54 -12.67 -26.69
N CYS A 114 -19.68 -11.73 -26.28
CA CYS A 114 -18.33 -11.63 -26.81
C CYS A 114 -17.43 -12.68 -26.12
N PRO A 115 -16.93 -13.71 -26.83
CA PRO A 115 -16.12 -14.78 -26.23
C PRO A 115 -14.72 -14.30 -25.78
N ALA A 116 -14.36 -13.05 -26.08
CA ALA A 116 -13.05 -12.47 -25.78
C ALA A 116 -12.92 -11.87 -24.37
N LEU A 117 -14.00 -11.84 -23.58
CA LEU A 117 -13.95 -11.41 -22.17
C LEU A 117 -13.50 -12.57 -21.27
N PRO A 118 -12.91 -12.31 -20.08
CA PRO A 118 -12.56 -13.36 -19.13
C PRO A 118 -13.79 -14.21 -18.80
N GLY A 119 -13.62 -15.54 -18.79
CA GLY A 119 -14.66 -16.47 -18.38
C GLY A 119 -15.22 -16.06 -17.03
N ALA A 120 -16.53 -15.88 -16.97
CA ALA A 120 -17.22 -15.21 -15.89
C ALA A 120 -16.90 -15.84 -14.53
N VAL A 121 -16.28 -15.06 -13.64
CA VAL A 121 -16.81 -15.02 -12.28
C VAL A 121 -18.22 -14.47 -12.46
N SER A 122 -19.23 -15.34 -12.44
CA SER A 122 -20.63 -15.06 -12.78
C SER A 122 -21.09 -13.63 -12.46
N GLY A 123 -21.00 -12.74 -13.44
CA GLY A 123 -21.35 -11.33 -13.32
C GLY A 123 -21.23 -10.65 -14.69
N ASP A 124 -22.34 -10.12 -15.20
CA ASP A 124 -22.31 -9.31 -16.42
C ASP A 124 -21.48 -8.04 -16.17
N ILE A 125 -20.50 -7.75 -17.04
CA ILE A 125 -19.76 -6.46 -17.07
C ILE A 125 -20.68 -5.38 -17.67
N SER A 126 -21.89 -5.24 -17.15
CA SER A 126 -22.90 -4.31 -17.69
C SER A 126 -22.76 -2.89 -17.14
N TYR A 127 -21.88 -2.67 -16.14
CA TYR A 127 -21.77 -1.37 -15.46
C TYR A 127 -20.32 -0.94 -15.11
N LEU A 128 -19.33 -1.35 -15.90
CA LEU A 128 -17.99 -0.78 -15.75
C LEU A 128 -17.92 0.55 -16.50
N LYS A 129 -18.22 1.63 -15.78
CA LYS A 129 -18.13 3.00 -16.27
C LYS A 129 -16.87 3.65 -15.71
N LEU A 130 -15.95 4.05 -16.59
CA LEU A 130 -14.84 4.91 -16.20
C LEU A 130 -15.33 6.34 -16.02
N ASP A 131 -14.78 7.04 -15.04
CA ASP A 131 -15.24 8.37 -14.67
C ASP A 131 -15.23 9.37 -15.83
N GLY A 132 -16.42 9.91 -16.12
CA GLY A 132 -16.65 10.82 -17.22
C GLY A 132 -16.72 10.17 -18.62
N TYR A 133 -16.67 8.85 -18.75
CA TYR A 133 -16.80 8.14 -20.03
C TYR A 133 -18.12 7.35 -20.09
N GLY A 134 -18.59 7.06 -21.31
CA GLY A 134 -19.75 6.18 -21.50
C GLY A 134 -19.41 4.75 -21.11
N ALA A 135 -20.36 4.01 -20.52
CA ALA A 135 -20.17 2.62 -20.12
C ALA A 135 -19.81 1.74 -21.33
N ARG A 136 -20.57 1.86 -22.43
CA ARG A 136 -20.30 1.14 -23.69
C ARG A 136 -18.88 1.37 -24.20
N ASN A 137 -18.48 2.63 -24.36
CA ASN A 137 -17.14 2.97 -24.84
C ASN A 137 -16.05 2.45 -23.90
N SER A 138 -16.28 2.48 -22.57
CA SER A 138 -15.33 1.96 -21.59
C SER A 138 -15.13 0.45 -21.76
N VAL A 139 -16.22 -0.31 -21.89
CA VAL A 139 -16.17 -1.77 -22.10
C VAL A 139 -15.52 -2.12 -23.44
N GLU A 140 -15.93 -1.49 -24.55
CA GLU A 140 -15.35 -1.74 -25.87
C GLU A 140 -13.85 -1.42 -25.91
N ASN A 141 -13.42 -0.31 -25.30
CA ASN A 141 -12.00 0.05 -25.20
C ASN A 141 -11.21 -0.88 -24.28
N MET A 142 -11.81 -1.40 -23.20
CA MET A 142 -11.17 -2.41 -22.35
C MET A 142 -11.01 -3.75 -23.06
N CYS A 143 -12.01 -4.19 -23.82
CA CYS A 143 -11.91 -5.38 -24.67
C CYS A 143 -10.77 -5.22 -25.70
N ALA A 144 -10.72 -4.06 -26.36
CA ALA A 144 -9.67 -3.77 -27.34
C ALA A 144 -8.28 -3.72 -26.70
N LEU A 145 -8.15 -3.14 -25.50
CA LEU A 145 -6.90 -3.15 -24.74
C LEU A 145 -6.49 -4.57 -24.37
N LEU A 146 -7.42 -5.37 -23.85
CA LEU A 146 -7.15 -6.76 -23.50
C LEU A 146 -6.68 -7.56 -24.73
N GLN A 147 -7.36 -7.42 -25.86
CA GLN A 147 -6.98 -8.07 -27.11
C GLN A 147 -5.58 -7.62 -27.56
N PHE A 148 -5.29 -6.31 -27.51
CA PHE A 148 -3.97 -5.76 -27.80
C PHE A 148 -2.87 -6.37 -26.92
N LEU A 149 -3.11 -6.52 -25.61
CA LEU A 149 -2.15 -7.13 -24.68
C LEU A 149 -1.88 -8.61 -25.00
N LEU A 150 -2.91 -9.34 -25.46
CA LEU A 150 -2.79 -10.76 -25.81
C LEU A 150 -2.10 -10.98 -27.16
N ASP A 151 -2.32 -10.09 -28.12
CA ASP A 151 -1.74 -10.19 -29.47
C ASP A 151 -0.29 -9.71 -29.55
N ASN A 152 0.20 -8.99 -28.53
CA ASN A 152 1.54 -8.40 -28.52
C ASN A 152 2.39 -9.00 -27.40
N ARG A 153 3.65 -9.32 -27.73
CA ARG A 153 4.68 -9.70 -26.75
C ARG A 153 4.92 -8.55 -25.75
N TRP A 154 5.42 -8.90 -24.57
CA TRP A 154 5.67 -7.98 -23.45
C TRP A 154 6.37 -6.67 -23.86
N GLU A 155 7.45 -6.77 -24.65
CA GLU A 155 8.23 -5.61 -25.10
C GLU A 155 7.50 -4.77 -26.16
N ALA A 156 6.54 -5.36 -26.86
CA ALA A 156 5.76 -4.75 -27.94
C ALA A 156 4.44 -4.14 -27.48
N GLN A 157 4.08 -4.27 -26.18
CA GLN A 157 2.87 -3.70 -25.58
C GLN A 157 3.00 -2.17 -25.33
N GLY A 158 3.39 -1.42 -26.36
CA GLY A 158 3.56 0.03 -26.30
C GLY A 158 2.24 0.78 -26.14
N VAL A 159 2.18 1.70 -25.18
CA VAL A 159 0.98 2.51 -24.87
C VAL A 159 0.62 3.39 -26.08
N ASP A 160 1.61 4.03 -26.70
CA ASP A 160 1.39 4.90 -27.87
C ASP A 160 0.90 4.12 -29.09
N LYS A 161 1.41 2.90 -29.27
CA LYS A 161 0.97 2.00 -30.35
C LYS A 161 -0.51 1.65 -30.17
N PHE A 162 -0.93 1.33 -28.95
CA PHE A 162 -2.33 1.10 -28.62
C PHE A 162 -3.18 2.35 -28.91
N ILE A 163 -2.77 3.52 -28.39
CA ILE A 163 -3.50 4.79 -28.57
C ILE A 163 -3.66 5.13 -30.06
N ASN A 164 -2.61 5.01 -30.86
CA ASN A 164 -2.65 5.32 -32.29
C ASN A 164 -3.57 4.38 -33.05
N THR A 165 -3.62 3.10 -32.67
CA THR A 165 -4.54 2.11 -33.25
C THR A 165 -6.00 2.43 -32.89
N MET A 166 -6.22 2.88 -31.64
CA MET A 166 -7.55 3.10 -31.10
C MET A 166 -8.16 4.43 -31.51
N ARG A 167 -7.37 5.48 -31.73
CA ARG A 167 -7.85 6.82 -32.12
C ARG A 167 -8.72 6.83 -33.39
N GLY A 168 -8.50 5.88 -34.30
CA GLY A 168 -9.32 5.72 -35.51
C GLY A 168 -10.62 4.94 -35.29
N GLN A 169 -10.82 4.33 -34.12
CA GLN A 169 -11.98 3.48 -33.84
C GLN A 169 -13.20 4.32 -33.40
N PRO A 170 -14.42 3.94 -33.81
CA PRO A 170 -15.63 4.71 -33.52
C PRO A 170 -15.97 4.79 -32.01
N HIS A 171 -15.48 3.83 -31.21
CA HIS A 171 -15.71 3.77 -29.76
C HIS A 171 -14.64 4.50 -28.94
N TRP A 172 -13.62 5.07 -29.59
CA TRP A 172 -12.69 5.96 -28.90
C TRP A 172 -13.42 7.21 -28.40
N PRO A 173 -13.20 7.70 -27.17
CA PRO A 173 -13.98 8.79 -26.63
C PRO A 173 -13.83 10.08 -27.45
N ALA A 174 -14.94 10.56 -28.03
CA ALA A 174 -14.95 11.78 -28.86
C ALA A 174 -14.36 13.00 -28.12
N LYS A 175 -14.58 13.10 -26.80
CA LYS A 175 -14.01 14.17 -25.95
C LYS A 175 -12.48 14.18 -25.83
N LEU A 176 -11.81 13.09 -26.23
CA LEU A 176 -10.35 13.01 -26.27
C LEU A 176 -9.79 13.45 -27.63
N LYS A 177 -10.60 13.60 -28.68
CA LYS A 177 -10.12 13.84 -30.05
C LYS A 177 -9.22 15.09 -30.16
N ASP A 178 -9.60 16.16 -29.47
CA ASP A 178 -8.88 17.44 -29.49
C ASP A 178 -8.00 17.64 -28.24
N LYS A 179 -7.79 16.59 -27.45
CA LYS A 179 -7.00 16.66 -26.22
C LYS A 179 -5.52 16.39 -26.52
N PRO A 180 -4.60 16.94 -25.70
CA PRO A 180 -3.19 16.64 -25.82
C PRO A 180 -2.94 15.14 -25.63
N HIS A 181 -1.85 14.63 -26.19
CA HIS A 181 -1.52 13.21 -26.16
C HIS A 181 -1.46 12.63 -24.73
N SER A 182 -1.01 13.39 -23.74
CA SER A 182 -1.01 13.01 -22.32
C SER A 182 -2.39 12.56 -21.81
N ALA A 183 -3.47 13.22 -22.22
CA ALA A 183 -4.83 12.84 -21.83
C ALA A 183 -5.25 11.48 -22.41
N HIS A 184 -4.71 11.07 -23.56
CA HIS A 184 -4.93 9.73 -24.11
C HIS A 184 -4.15 8.67 -23.35
N VAL A 185 -2.92 8.99 -22.94
CA VAL A 185 -2.08 8.14 -22.09
C VAL A 185 -2.76 7.90 -20.75
N ASP A 186 -3.27 8.96 -20.11
CA ASP A 186 -4.05 8.85 -18.87
C ASP A 186 -5.27 7.96 -19.03
N TYR A 187 -6.00 8.10 -20.15
CA TYR A 187 -7.15 7.25 -20.45
C TYR A 187 -6.76 5.77 -20.63
N ALA A 188 -5.67 5.49 -21.34
CA ALA A 188 -5.15 4.14 -21.54
C ALA A 188 -4.76 3.48 -20.21
N TRP A 189 -4.10 4.22 -19.31
CA TRP A 189 -3.77 3.72 -17.97
C TRP A 189 -4.99 3.54 -17.08
N MET A 190 -6.01 4.38 -17.23
CA MET A 190 -7.28 4.19 -16.52
C MET A 190 -8.02 2.93 -17.00
N LEU A 191 -7.98 2.62 -18.30
CA LEU A 191 -8.47 1.33 -18.83
C LEU A 191 -7.72 0.16 -18.19
N MET A 192 -6.38 0.27 -18.13
CA MET A 192 -5.54 -0.76 -17.51
C MET A 192 -5.84 -0.95 -16.02
N ASN A 193 -6.03 0.15 -15.28
CA ASN A 193 -6.39 0.13 -13.86
C ASN A 193 -7.68 -0.66 -13.62
N GLY A 194 -8.71 -0.43 -14.45
CA GLY A 194 -9.96 -1.17 -14.38
C GLY A 194 -9.81 -2.65 -14.76
N LEU A 195 -9.02 -2.97 -15.80
CA LEU A 195 -8.75 -4.35 -16.20
C LEU A 195 -7.99 -5.15 -15.13
N LEU A 196 -7.06 -4.51 -14.43
CA LEU A 196 -6.32 -5.15 -13.34
C LEU A 196 -7.11 -5.26 -12.03
N ALA A 197 -8.27 -4.61 -11.93
CA ALA A 197 -9.05 -4.48 -10.71
C ALA A 197 -8.20 -3.96 -9.52
N VAL A 198 -7.29 -3.01 -9.80
CA VAL A 198 -6.45 -2.39 -8.78
C VAL A 198 -6.90 -0.95 -8.53
N ILE A 199 -6.68 -0.47 -7.31
CA ILE A 199 -6.91 0.91 -6.92
C ILE A 199 -5.55 1.58 -6.82
N GLY A 200 -5.40 2.79 -7.36
CA GLY A 200 -4.19 3.57 -7.15
C GLY A 200 -3.00 3.13 -8.00
N LEU A 201 -3.20 2.87 -9.31
CA LEU A 201 -2.08 2.72 -10.24
C LEU A 201 -1.32 4.05 -10.44
N LYS A 202 -2.01 5.20 -10.30
CA LYS A 202 -1.51 6.54 -10.58
C LYS A 202 -0.16 6.89 -9.92
N PRO A 203 0.08 6.63 -8.62
CA PRO A 203 1.36 6.94 -7.98
C PRO A 203 2.56 6.21 -8.59
N TYR A 204 2.34 5.09 -9.29
CA TYR A 204 3.39 4.37 -10.01
C TYR A 204 3.58 4.83 -11.45
N LEU A 205 2.81 5.82 -11.91
CA LEU A 205 2.98 6.44 -13.21
C LEU A 205 3.81 7.72 -13.11
N ASP A 206 3.86 8.37 -11.94
CA ASP A 206 4.53 9.66 -11.75
C ASP A 206 6.04 9.53 -11.46
N PRO A 207 6.92 10.36 -12.06
CA PRO A 207 6.59 11.57 -12.83
C PRO A 207 6.32 11.31 -14.33
N THR A 208 6.80 10.20 -14.89
CA THR A 208 6.61 9.86 -16.30
C THR A 208 6.10 8.44 -16.44
N PRO A 209 4.92 8.19 -17.05
CA PRO A 209 4.40 6.85 -17.21
C PRO A 209 5.34 5.96 -18.04
N PRO A 210 5.39 4.64 -17.79
CA PRO A 210 6.16 3.72 -18.62
C PRO A 210 5.67 3.74 -20.09
N ALA A 211 6.57 3.56 -21.05
CA ALA A 211 6.21 3.54 -22.47
C ALA A 211 5.41 2.27 -22.87
N THR A 212 5.49 1.21 -22.07
CA THR A 212 4.78 -0.06 -22.28
C THR A 212 3.89 -0.40 -21.10
N PHE A 213 2.77 -1.07 -21.34
CA PHE A 213 1.88 -1.53 -20.26
C PHE A 213 2.62 -2.40 -19.25
N ALA A 214 3.43 -3.33 -19.75
CA ALA A 214 4.16 -4.25 -18.92
C ALA A 214 5.37 -3.61 -18.19
N GLY A 215 5.85 -2.44 -18.66
CA GLY A 215 6.86 -1.65 -17.95
C GLY A 215 6.38 -1.15 -16.57
N VAL A 216 5.06 -1.05 -16.35
CA VAL A 216 4.52 -0.69 -15.03
C VAL A 216 4.85 -1.74 -13.96
N VAL A 217 4.96 -3.01 -14.36
CA VAL A 217 5.26 -4.11 -13.44
C VAL A 217 6.63 -3.94 -12.82
N GLN A 218 7.64 -3.61 -13.63
CA GLN A 218 9.01 -3.38 -13.16
C GLN A 218 9.10 -2.16 -12.23
N ARG A 219 8.19 -1.21 -12.37
CA ARG A 219 8.15 -0.03 -11.51
C ARG A 219 7.47 -0.29 -10.18
N ILE A 220 6.39 -1.07 -10.18
CA ILE A 220 5.69 -1.49 -8.95
C ILE A 220 6.56 -2.49 -8.18
N PHE A 221 7.20 -3.40 -8.91
CA PHE A 221 8.01 -4.49 -8.38
C PHE A 221 9.39 -4.46 -9.01
N PRO A 222 10.28 -3.59 -8.51
CA PRO A 222 11.65 -3.53 -9.00
C PRO A 222 12.34 -4.88 -8.79
N PRO A 223 13.20 -5.31 -9.73
CA PRO A 223 13.96 -6.53 -9.56
C PRO A 223 14.80 -6.44 -8.27
N PRO A 224 14.99 -7.56 -7.56
CA PRO A 224 15.87 -7.57 -6.39
C PRO A 224 17.29 -7.16 -6.82
N PRO A 225 18.06 -6.48 -5.95
CA PRO A 225 19.44 -6.14 -6.24
C PRO A 225 20.23 -7.42 -6.57
N PRO A 226 21.19 -7.37 -7.52
CA PRO A 226 22.02 -8.52 -7.84
C PRO A 226 22.80 -8.98 -6.61
N GLY A 227 22.75 -10.27 -6.29
CA GLY A 227 23.54 -10.85 -5.20
C GLY A 227 22.79 -11.89 -4.38
N PRO A 228 21.94 -11.50 -3.41
CA PRO A 228 21.31 -12.44 -2.50
C PRO A 228 20.36 -13.36 -3.27
N VAL A 229 20.53 -14.67 -3.04
CA VAL A 229 19.56 -15.68 -3.47
C VAL A 229 18.20 -15.27 -2.90
N PRO A 230 17.16 -15.10 -3.74
CA PRO A 230 15.85 -14.74 -3.25
C PRO A 230 15.39 -15.78 -2.22
N PRO A 231 14.87 -15.34 -1.07
CA PRO A 231 14.46 -16.24 0.00
C PRO A 231 13.44 -17.21 -0.57
N GLN A 232 13.71 -18.49 -0.35
CA GLN A 232 12.84 -19.57 -0.79
C GLN A 232 11.53 -19.60 -0.01
N ARG A 233 11.43 -18.87 1.11
CA ARG A 233 10.28 -18.84 2.01
C ARG A 233 10.25 -17.50 2.73
N PHE A 234 9.06 -17.00 3.03
CA PHE A 234 8.87 -15.94 4.00
C PHE A 234 9.36 -16.41 5.37
N THR A 235 10.34 -15.72 5.98
CA THR A 235 10.94 -16.14 7.25
C THR A 235 10.52 -15.31 8.47
N PHE A 236 9.57 -14.39 8.31
CA PHE A 236 9.15 -13.49 9.38
C PHE A 236 7.63 -13.51 9.57
N THR A 237 7.21 -13.27 10.80
CA THR A 237 5.80 -13.15 11.20
C THR A 237 5.46 -11.68 11.47
N ALA A 238 4.16 -11.35 11.53
CA ALA A 238 3.71 -10.02 11.93
C ALA A 238 4.17 -9.65 13.35
N ARG A 239 4.20 -10.63 14.26
CA ARG A 239 4.71 -10.45 15.62
C ARG A 239 6.19 -10.09 15.63
N GLU A 240 7.01 -10.82 14.86
CA GLU A 240 8.44 -10.51 14.73
C GLU A 240 8.70 -9.12 14.15
N LEU A 241 7.88 -8.67 13.19
CA LEU A 241 7.98 -7.32 12.65
C LEU A 241 7.77 -6.28 13.76
N ILE A 242 6.73 -6.44 14.59
CA ILE A 242 6.42 -5.52 15.69
C ILE A 242 7.48 -5.57 16.79
N GLU A 243 7.98 -6.76 17.14
CA GLU A 243 9.05 -6.93 18.12
C GLU A 243 10.36 -6.26 17.71
N GLU A 244 10.57 -6.06 16.41
CA GLU A 244 11.71 -5.33 15.83
C GLU A 244 11.34 -3.89 15.42
N ASP A 245 10.28 -3.31 16.01
CA ASP A 245 9.79 -1.93 15.82
C ASP A 245 9.35 -1.55 14.39
N PHE A 246 9.02 -2.53 13.56
CA PHE A 246 8.28 -2.22 12.33
C PHE A 246 6.84 -1.85 12.66
N THR A 247 6.34 -0.84 11.96
CA THR A 247 4.91 -0.48 12.01
C THR A 247 4.21 -1.19 10.88
N ILE A 248 3.24 -2.07 11.18
CA ILE A 248 2.39 -2.67 10.15
C ILE A 248 1.27 -1.69 9.83
N GLN A 249 1.21 -1.21 8.60
CA GLN A 249 0.17 -0.29 8.14
C GLN A 249 -0.80 -1.02 7.21
N PRO A 250 -2.08 -1.16 7.58
CA PRO A 250 -3.06 -1.75 6.68
C PRO A 250 -3.26 -0.85 5.45
N THR A 251 -3.35 -1.46 4.26
CA THR A 251 -3.61 -0.75 3.00
C THR A 251 -4.73 -1.42 2.20
N THR A 252 -5.51 -0.63 1.47
CA THR A 252 -6.51 -1.14 0.51
C THR A 252 -5.97 -1.26 -0.91
N ASN A 253 -4.70 -0.90 -1.12
CA ASN A 253 -4.05 -1.03 -2.42
C ASN A 253 -3.28 -2.36 -2.51
N LEU A 254 -3.74 -3.24 -3.41
CA LEU A 254 -3.10 -4.52 -3.72
C LEU A 254 -1.61 -4.36 -4.05
N LEU A 255 -1.28 -3.29 -4.79
CA LEU A 255 0.07 -3.03 -5.28
C LEU A 255 1.02 -2.56 -4.19
N ASP A 256 0.53 -2.15 -3.02
CA ASP A 256 1.35 -1.73 -1.88
C ASP A 256 1.61 -2.88 -0.87
N HIS A 257 1.13 -4.09 -1.14
CA HIS A 257 1.35 -5.23 -0.25
C HIS A 257 2.85 -5.53 -0.02
N LEU A 258 3.28 -5.57 1.25
CA LEU A 258 4.66 -5.66 1.71
C LEU A 258 5.59 -4.53 1.23
N LYS A 259 5.07 -3.39 0.82
CA LYS A 259 5.91 -2.23 0.51
C LYS A 259 6.49 -1.66 1.81
N LEU A 260 7.82 -1.58 1.87
CA LEU A 260 8.55 -0.98 2.99
C LEU A 260 8.74 0.52 2.74
N ILE A 261 8.21 1.35 3.65
CA ILE A 261 8.35 2.82 3.64
C ILE A 261 8.93 3.24 5.00
N GLY A 262 10.24 3.50 5.05
CA GLY A 262 10.93 3.71 6.33
C GLY A 262 10.90 2.44 7.19
N ASN A 263 10.27 2.51 8.35
CA ASN A 263 10.00 1.36 9.22
C ASN A 263 8.55 0.83 9.09
N ALA A 264 7.74 1.42 8.22
CA ALA A 264 6.37 0.98 7.99
C ALA A 264 6.32 -0.08 6.89
N VAL A 265 5.66 -1.21 7.17
CA VAL A 265 5.36 -2.25 6.19
C VAL A 265 3.87 -2.17 5.86
N ASN A 266 3.56 -1.82 4.62
CA ASN A 266 2.18 -1.79 4.15
C ASN A 266 1.68 -3.23 3.93
N VAL A 267 0.54 -3.59 4.50
CA VAL A 267 -0.06 -4.93 4.38
C VAL A 267 -1.48 -4.80 3.86
N TYR A 268 -1.74 -5.41 2.71
CA TYR A 268 -3.04 -5.34 2.03
C TYR A 268 -4.17 -5.97 2.85
N SER A 269 -5.07 -5.16 3.42
CA SER A 269 -6.18 -5.63 4.26
C SER A 269 -7.07 -6.66 3.56
N LEU A 270 -7.42 -7.73 4.27
CA LEU A 270 -8.29 -8.79 3.75
C LEU A 270 -9.69 -8.73 4.38
N SER A 271 -10.71 -8.61 3.56
CA SER A 271 -12.07 -9.09 3.80
C SER A 271 -12.34 -10.38 3.00
N SER A 272 -13.54 -10.93 3.17
CA SER A 272 -14.04 -12.05 2.37
C SER A 272 -14.10 -11.73 0.86
N GLU A 273 -14.45 -10.49 0.48
CA GLU A 273 -14.43 -10.03 -0.91
C GLU A 273 -13.00 -9.96 -1.47
N GLU A 274 -12.08 -9.37 -0.71
CA GLU A 274 -10.68 -9.28 -1.16
C GLU A 274 -10.05 -10.66 -1.31
N ILE A 275 -10.37 -11.62 -0.44
CA ILE A 275 -9.91 -13.01 -0.60
C ILE A 275 -10.43 -13.64 -1.88
N GLN A 276 -11.72 -13.47 -2.19
CA GLN A 276 -12.30 -13.98 -3.43
C GLN A 276 -11.61 -13.35 -4.67
N LEU A 277 -11.27 -12.05 -4.62
CA LEU A 277 -10.48 -11.40 -5.65
C LEU A 277 -9.11 -12.06 -5.82
N LEU A 278 -8.37 -12.24 -4.73
CA LEU A 278 -7.02 -12.80 -4.74
C LEU A 278 -7.00 -14.24 -5.27
N MET A 279 -7.96 -15.07 -4.85
CA MET A 279 -8.09 -16.44 -5.32
C MET A 279 -8.41 -16.54 -6.81
N GLY A 280 -9.19 -15.59 -7.34
CA GLY A 280 -9.53 -15.51 -8.76
C GLY A 280 -8.50 -14.75 -9.62
N TYR A 281 -7.52 -14.09 -9.01
CA TYR A 281 -6.63 -13.14 -9.69
C TYR A 281 -5.79 -13.79 -10.79
N ASN A 282 -5.42 -15.06 -10.61
CA ASN A 282 -4.70 -15.85 -11.61
C ASN A 282 -5.50 -16.05 -12.92
N ASN A 283 -6.82 -15.89 -12.90
CA ASN A 283 -7.69 -15.98 -14.07
C ASN A 283 -7.88 -14.61 -14.76
N ASN A 284 -7.38 -13.51 -14.17
CA ASN A 284 -7.41 -12.21 -14.81
C ASN A 284 -6.50 -12.21 -16.05
N ARG A 285 -7.11 -12.12 -17.23
CA ARG A 285 -6.41 -12.18 -18.52
C ARG A 285 -5.46 -11.01 -18.75
N ALA A 286 -5.82 -9.81 -18.29
CA ALA A 286 -4.94 -8.64 -18.38
C ALA A 286 -3.73 -8.83 -17.48
N ALA A 287 -3.94 -9.26 -16.23
CA ALA A 287 -2.85 -9.57 -15.30
C ALA A 287 -1.95 -10.68 -15.87
N ARG A 288 -2.50 -11.73 -16.51
CA ARG A 288 -1.70 -12.74 -17.23
C ARG A 288 -0.87 -12.15 -18.37
N ALA A 289 -1.46 -11.28 -19.18
CA ALA A 289 -0.81 -10.71 -20.35
C ALA A 289 0.37 -9.79 -20.00
N ILE A 290 0.35 -9.17 -18.81
CA ILE A 290 1.48 -8.40 -18.27
C ILE A 290 2.24 -9.15 -17.18
N GLY A 291 2.05 -10.47 -17.07
CA GLY A 291 2.68 -11.34 -16.06
C GLY A 291 2.62 -10.77 -14.65
N MET A 292 1.41 -10.53 -14.14
CA MET A 292 1.03 -10.24 -12.76
C MET A 292 0.03 -11.26 -12.20
N ALA A 293 -0.31 -12.31 -12.94
CA ALA A 293 -1.36 -13.26 -12.58
C ALA A 293 -1.08 -14.02 -11.26
N SER A 294 0.19 -14.19 -10.89
CA SER A 294 0.57 -14.87 -9.64
C SER A 294 0.42 -13.99 -8.39
N LEU A 295 0.17 -12.69 -8.54
CA LEU A 295 0.16 -11.74 -7.43
C LEU A 295 -0.83 -12.12 -6.32
N GLY A 296 -2.04 -12.57 -6.70
CA GLY A 296 -3.04 -13.01 -5.74
C GLY A 296 -2.56 -14.17 -4.86
N VAL A 297 -1.95 -15.19 -5.48
CA VAL A 297 -1.40 -16.36 -4.80
C VAL A 297 -0.21 -15.97 -3.91
N GLU A 298 0.68 -15.09 -4.38
CA GLU A 298 1.83 -14.60 -3.60
C GLU A 298 1.39 -13.86 -2.33
N ILE A 299 0.36 -13.03 -2.42
CA ILE A 299 -0.23 -12.33 -1.28
C ILE A 299 -0.89 -13.32 -0.31
N MET A 300 -1.56 -14.36 -0.81
CA MET A 300 -2.14 -15.36 0.09
C MET A 300 -1.07 -16.17 0.84
N HIS A 301 0.06 -16.49 0.19
CA HIS A 301 1.19 -17.14 0.85
C HIS A 301 1.91 -16.23 1.85
N SER A 302 2.06 -14.94 1.56
CA SER A 302 2.63 -14.01 2.53
C SER A 302 1.77 -13.93 3.80
N TYR A 303 0.45 -13.95 3.65
CA TYR A 303 -0.48 -13.99 4.78
C TYR A 303 -0.31 -15.26 5.63
N ALA A 304 -0.15 -16.42 4.99
CA ALA A 304 0.13 -17.67 5.71
C ALA A 304 1.40 -17.59 6.57
N ALA A 305 2.42 -16.86 6.12
CA ALA A 305 3.65 -16.63 6.87
C ALA A 305 3.49 -15.56 7.96
N LEU A 306 2.87 -14.42 7.65
CA LEU A 306 2.65 -13.32 8.59
C LEU A 306 1.89 -13.78 9.85
N VAL A 307 0.99 -14.75 9.71
CA VAL A 307 0.14 -15.25 10.81
C VAL A 307 0.60 -16.57 11.43
N GLU A 308 1.77 -17.11 11.05
CA GLU A 308 2.23 -18.46 11.46
C GLU A 308 2.22 -18.69 12.99
N GLY A 309 2.45 -17.64 13.79
CA GLY A 309 2.42 -17.70 15.26
C GLY A 309 1.05 -17.40 15.91
N GLU A 310 0.07 -16.89 15.17
CA GLU A 310 -1.17 -16.31 15.72
C GLU A 310 -2.37 -17.26 15.67
N PHE A 311 -2.19 -18.46 15.10
CA PHE A 311 -3.25 -19.47 14.97
C PHE A 311 -3.83 -19.91 16.32
N HIS A 312 -3.01 -19.96 17.36
CA HIS A 312 -3.43 -20.33 18.71
C HIS A 312 -4.20 -19.21 19.43
N GLU A 313 -3.99 -17.97 19.00
CA GLU A 313 -4.60 -16.77 19.60
C GLU A 313 -5.80 -16.26 18.78
N CYS A 314 -6.39 -17.12 17.95
CA CYS A 314 -7.54 -16.79 17.10
C CYS A 314 -7.32 -15.52 16.26
N TYR A 315 -6.08 -15.28 15.79
CA TYR A 315 -5.73 -14.12 14.96
C TYR A 315 -5.99 -12.75 15.60
N ARG A 316 -5.95 -12.68 16.94
CA ARG A 316 -6.16 -11.42 17.68
C ARG A 316 -5.23 -10.30 17.21
N LEU A 317 -3.96 -10.60 16.94
CA LEU A 317 -2.99 -9.60 16.46
C LEU A 317 -3.33 -9.10 15.04
N PRO A 318 -3.52 -9.94 14.00
CA PRO A 318 -3.99 -9.49 12.69
C PRO A 318 -5.25 -8.60 12.73
N ILE A 319 -6.21 -8.93 13.60
CA ILE A 319 -7.43 -8.13 13.77
C ILE A 319 -7.10 -6.78 14.40
N SER A 320 -6.29 -6.74 15.45
CA SER A 320 -5.92 -5.48 16.12
C SER A 320 -5.07 -4.55 15.25
N LEU A 321 -4.31 -5.11 14.30
CA LEU A 321 -3.54 -4.36 13.30
C LEU A 321 -4.41 -3.85 12.13
N GLY A 322 -5.69 -4.24 12.05
CA GLY A 322 -6.58 -3.86 10.96
C GLY A 322 -6.23 -4.51 9.60
N ILE A 323 -5.39 -5.55 9.61
CA ILE A 323 -5.06 -6.30 8.38
C ILE A 323 -6.13 -7.32 8.02
N PHE A 324 -7.03 -7.65 8.95
CA PHE A 324 -8.30 -8.33 8.68
C PHE A 324 -9.47 -7.38 8.91
N LYS A 325 -10.35 -7.26 7.93
CA LYS A 325 -11.60 -6.51 8.02
C LYS A 325 -12.72 -7.52 8.23
N ILE A 326 -13.26 -7.53 9.44
CA ILE A 326 -14.40 -8.36 9.82
C ILE A 326 -15.64 -7.47 9.77
N ASP A 327 -16.60 -7.79 8.91
CA ASP A 327 -17.88 -7.10 8.87
C ASP A 327 -18.85 -7.74 9.88
N ASP A 328 -18.97 -7.14 11.07
CA ASP A 328 -19.88 -7.61 12.12
C ASP A 328 -21.35 -7.68 11.66
N GLU A 329 -21.74 -6.89 10.65
CA GLU A 329 -23.11 -6.89 10.10
C GLU A 329 -23.40 -8.11 9.24
N ARG A 330 -22.39 -8.81 8.70
CA ARG A 330 -22.58 -10.08 7.99
C ARG A 330 -22.93 -11.21 8.94
N THR A 331 -22.26 -11.26 10.09
CA THR A 331 -22.54 -12.25 11.15
C THR A 331 -23.99 -12.13 11.62
N LYS A 332 -24.51 -10.90 11.76
CA LYS A 332 -25.92 -10.66 12.10
C LYS A 332 -26.92 -11.17 11.05
N ARG A 333 -26.50 -11.28 9.78
CA ARG A 333 -27.32 -11.78 8.67
C ARG A 333 -27.31 -13.30 8.53
N GLY A 334 -26.58 -14.02 9.39
CA GLY A 334 -26.43 -15.48 9.30
C GLY A 334 -25.57 -15.94 8.11
N GLU A 335 -24.82 -15.02 7.49
CA GLU A 335 -23.76 -15.38 6.55
C GLU A 335 -22.56 -15.95 7.33
N TYR A 336 -21.68 -16.70 6.66
CA TYR A 336 -20.46 -17.19 7.30
C TYR A 336 -19.67 -16.01 7.88
N ASP A 337 -19.24 -16.15 9.13
CA ASP A 337 -18.33 -15.20 9.78
C ASP A 337 -17.09 -15.01 8.88
N ASP A 338 -16.81 -13.76 8.51
CA ASP A 338 -15.68 -13.41 7.63
C ASP A 338 -14.37 -13.97 8.20
N LEU A 339 -14.22 -14.03 9.53
CA LEU A 339 -13.07 -14.64 10.16
C LEU A 339 -12.95 -16.13 9.82
N THR A 340 -14.05 -16.88 9.79
CA THR A 340 -14.02 -18.30 9.41
C THR A 340 -13.56 -18.47 7.96
N VAL A 341 -14.03 -17.62 7.04
CA VAL A 341 -13.62 -17.66 5.63
C VAL A 341 -12.14 -17.30 5.50
N VAL A 342 -11.71 -16.19 6.09
CA VAL A 342 -10.33 -15.71 6.06
C VAL A 342 -9.37 -16.78 6.58
N THR A 343 -9.68 -17.34 7.74
CA THR A 343 -8.81 -18.33 8.41
C THR A 343 -8.81 -19.68 7.69
N GLY A 344 -9.94 -20.11 7.14
CA GLY A 344 -10.04 -21.31 6.31
C GLY A 344 -9.16 -21.21 5.06
N VAL A 345 -9.21 -20.08 4.36
CA VAL A 345 -8.40 -19.87 3.15
C VAL A 345 -6.92 -19.73 3.49
N ILE A 346 -6.54 -18.98 4.52
CA ILE A 346 -5.14 -18.89 4.96
C ILE A 346 -4.58 -20.27 5.32
N ARG A 347 -5.38 -21.10 6.01
CA ARG A 347 -4.99 -22.48 6.34
C ARG A 347 -4.80 -23.34 5.09
N MET A 348 -5.64 -23.15 4.06
CA MET A 348 -5.48 -23.82 2.77
C MET A 348 -4.13 -23.48 2.13
N TYR A 349 -3.77 -22.19 2.03
CA TYR A 349 -2.48 -21.76 1.44
C TYR A 349 -1.27 -22.11 2.31
N ARG A 350 -1.44 -22.22 3.63
CA ARG A 350 -0.38 -22.70 4.54
C ARG A 350 -0.06 -24.17 4.30
N ASN A 351 -1.09 -24.98 4.06
CA ASN A 351 -1.01 -26.43 3.93
C ASN A 351 -0.80 -26.90 2.50
N ASP A 352 -0.89 -26.01 1.51
CA ASP A 352 -0.71 -26.36 0.10
C ASP A 352 0.70 -26.94 -0.13
N PRO A 353 0.84 -28.24 -0.44
CA PRO A 353 2.12 -28.86 -0.70
C PRO A 353 2.66 -28.53 -2.10
N ALA A 354 1.75 -28.18 -3.04
CA ALA A 354 2.08 -27.72 -4.38
C ALA A 354 2.44 -26.23 -4.39
N GLY A 355 2.01 -25.50 -3.37
CA GLY A 355 2.63 -24.30 -2.84
C GLY A 355 4.02 -24.61 -2.30
N ASP A 356 4.89 -25.18 -3.15
CA ASP A 356 6.31 -25.12 -2.97
C ASP A 356 6.61 -23.65 -2.73
N ARG A 357 6.86 -23.30 -1.46
CA ARG A 357 6.99 -21.92 -0.97
C ARG A 357 8.10 -21.17 -1.72
N THR A 358 8.87 -21.89 -2.52
CA THR A 358 9.83 -21.39 -3.48
C THR A 358 9.10 -20.62 -4.59
N PRO A 359 9.31 -19.29 -4.71
CA PRO A 359 9.05 -18.64 -5.99
C PRO A 359 9.83 -19.43 -7.04
N ARG A 360 9.17 -19.94 -8.09
CA ARG A 360 9.84 -20.75 -9.13
C ARG A 360 10.84 -19.86 -9.89
N VAL A 361 12.08 -19.80 -9.40
CA VAL A 361 13.21 -19.00 -9.93
C VAL A 361 13.71 -19.51 -11.31
N GLY A 362 13.07 -20.52 -11.91
CA GLY A 362 13.50 -21.13 -13.18
C GLY A 362 12.75 -20.69 -14.45
N LEU A 363 11.69 -19.88 -14.34
CA LEU A 363 11.08 -19.24 -15.51
C LEU A 363 11.87 -17.97 -15.85
N PRO A 364 11.98 -17.58 -17.14
CA PRO A 364 12.75 -16.40 -17.54
C PRO A 364 12.37 -15.21 -16.64
N SER A 365 13.37 -14.42 -16.24
CA SER A 365 13.39 -13.38 -15.19
C SER A 365 12.31 -12.28 -15.25
N ASN A 366 11.31 -12.47 -16.09
CA ASN A 366 10.26 -11.56 -16.49
C ASN A 366 8.91 -11.98 -15.89
N SER A 367 8.81 -13.15 -15.23
CA SER A 367 7.56 -13.62 -14.61
C SER A 367 7.33 -13.00 -13.23
N SER A 368 6.12 -12.53 -12.95
CA SER A 368 5.69 -11.91 -11.67
C SER A 368 6.03 -12.64 -10.39
N HIS A 369 6.42 -13.91 -10.42
CA HIS A 369 6.79 -14.66 -9.21
C HIS A 369 7.92 -13.99 -8.39
N ALA A 370 8.65 -13.03 -8.98
CA ALA A 370 9.64 -12.21 -8.27
C ALA A 370 9.07 -10.94 -7.60
N ALA A 371 7.78 -10.63 -7.79
CA ALA A 371 7.20 -9.34 -7.46
C ALA A 371 7.16 -9.08 -5.95
N VAL A 372 6.53 -9.98 -5.20
CA VAL A 372 6.51 -9.90 -3.74
C VAL A 372 7.87 -10.30 -3.16
N ALA A 373 8.60 -11.21 -3.82
CA ALA A 373 9.89 -11.70 -3.36
C ALA A 373 10.93 -10.58 -3.15
N ALA A 374 11.03 -9.61 -4.07
CA ALA A 374 11.96 -8.48 -3.92
C ALA A 374 11.66 -7.65 -2.65
N ARG A 375 10.37 -7.49 -2.32
CA ARG A 375 9.93 -6.78 -1.11
C ARG A 375 10.22 -7.58 0.16
N VAL A 376 10.04 -8.89 0.11
CA VAL A 376 10.42 -9.81 1.20
C VAL A 376 11.92 -9.73 1.47
N VAL A 377 12.75 -9.77 0.44
CA VAL A 377 14.22 -9.59 0.56
C VAL A 377 14.54 -8.28 1.26
N ALA A 378 13.87 -7.18 0.87
CA ALA A 378 14.10 -5.87 1.45
C ALA A 378 13.70 -5.83 2.93
N ILE A 379 12.56 -6.40 3.29
CA ILE A 379 12.10 -6.51 4.68
C ILE A 379 13.05 -7.39 5.51
N GLU A 380 13.47 -8.54 4.99
CA GLU A 380 14.41 -9.43 5.67
C GLU A 380 15.80 -8.80 5.84
N ALA A 381 16.27 -8.03 4.87
CA ALA A 381 17.50 -7.27 4.99
C ALA A 381 17.37 -6.19 6.09
N ALA A 382 16.23 -5.50 6.16
CA ALA A 382 15.95 -4.53 7.20
C ALA A 382 15.83 -5.19 8.60
N LEU A 383 15.13 -6.33 8.70
CA LEU A 383 15.05 -7.15 9.91
C LEU A 383 16.44 -7.61 10.36
N ARG A 384 17.27 -8.14 9.47
CA ARG A 384 18.65 -8.55 9.79
C ARG A 384 19.49 -7.39 10.29
N ARG A 385 19.31 -6.20 9.70
CA ARG A 385 19.98 -4.97 10.15
C ARG A 385 19.55 -4.60 11.57
N LEU A 386 18.27 -4.72 11.91
CA LEU A 386 17.74 -4.39 13.23
C LEU A 386 18.08 -5.46 14.29
N ARG A 387 18.04 -6.74 13.92
CA ARG A 387 18.43 -7.87 14.76
C ARG A 387 19.92 -7.92 15.08
N HIS A 388 20.74 -7.14 14.38
CA HIS A 388 22.16 -7.06 14.69
C HIS A 388 22.33 -6.65 16.16
N TRP A 389 23.03 -7.48 16.94
CA TRP A 389 23.08 -7.43 18.41
C TRP A 389 23.30 -6.02 18.95
N TYR A 390 24.16 -5.24 18.31
CA TYR A 390 24.44 -3.86 18.69
C TYR A 390 23.20 -2.95 18.65
N ASN A 391 22.35 -3.07 17.63
CA ASN A 391 21.13 -2.27 17.50
C ASN A 391 20.09 -2.68 18.54
N ARG A 392 19.95 -3.99 18.79
CA ARG A 392 19.07 -4.52 19.85
C ARG A 392 19.52 -4.03 21.23
N LEU A 393 20.82 -4.15 21.54
CA LEU A 393 21.39 -3.65 22.78
C LEU A 393 21.17 -2.13 22.93
N ARG A 394 21.48 -1.35 21.89
CA ARG A 394 21.28 0.10 21.90
C ARG A 394 19.83 0.45 22.15
N ARG A 395 18.89 -0.25 21.51
CA ARG A 395 17.45 -0.06 21.71
C ARG A 395 17.03 -0.40 23.14
N ASP A 396 17.42 -1.56 23.65
CA ASP A 396 17.07 -2.00 25.01
C ASP A 396 17.62 -1.03 26.05
N ILE A 397 18.82 -0.49 25.82
CA ILE A 397 19.41 0.58 26.64
C ILE A 397 18.55 1.84 26.60
N HIS A 398 18.13 2.31 25.42
CA HIS A 398 17.29 3.52 25.30
C HIS A 398 15.91 3.31 25.91
N LYS A 399 15.31 2.14 25.74
CA LYS A 399 14.02 1.77 26.30
C LYS A 399 14.09 1.74 27.83
N ARG A 400 15.05 1.03 28.42
CA ARG A 400 15.25 0.99 29.88
C ARG A 400 15.58 2.37 30.45
N LYS A 401 16.39 3.17 29.75
CA LYS A 401 16.69 4.55 30.16
C LYS A 401 15.41 5.41 30.21
N LYS A 402 14.44 5.18 29.32
CA LYS A 402 13.18 5.94 29.26
C LYS A 402 12.14 5.44 30.25
N GLU A 403 11.96 4.12 30.38
CA GLU A 403 10.95 3.50 31.24
C GLU A 403 11.37 3.47 32.71
N GLU A 404 12.65 3.18 32.98
CA GLU A 404 13.17 2.99 34.35
C GLU A 404 14.55 3.66 34.52
N PRO A 405 14.62 5.01 34.46
CA PRO A 405 15.89 5.72 34.47
C PRO A 405 16.74 5.40 35.70
N TRP A 406 16.12 5.24 36.87
CA TRP A 406 16.83 4.95 38.13
C TRP A 406 17.47 3.56 38.13
N MET A 407 16.75 2.52 37.68
CA MET A 407 17.29 1.17 37.58
C MET A 407 18.41 1.10 36.54
N PHE A 408 18.22 1.79 35.41
CA PHE A 408 19.23 1.88 34.36
C PHE A 408 20.53 2.53 34.88
N TRP A 409 20.45 3.73 35.44
CA TRP A 409 21.63 4.42 35.96
C TRP A 409 22.25 3.71 37.16
N GLY A 410 21.43 3.08 38.02
CA GLY A 410 21.91 2.23 39.11
C GLY A 410 22.74 1.05 38.60
N ALA A 411 22.27 0.35 37.55
CA ALA A 411 23.02 -0.74 36.93
C ALA A 411 24.31 -0.24 36.26
N VAL A 412 24.26 0.89 35.56
CA VAL A 412 25.46 1.51 34.94
C VAL A 412 26.49 1.87 36.02
N LEU A 413 26.05 2.48 37.12
CA LEU A 413 26.93 2.79 38.26
C LEU A 413 27.49 1.52 38.91
N ALA A 414 26.69 0.47 39.09
CA ALA A 414 27.15 -0.79 39.65
C ALA A 414 28.23 -1.46 38.78
N VAL A 415 28.04 -1.48 37.46
CA VAL A 415 29.04 -1.97 36.50
C VAL A 415 30.31 -1.12 36.56
N PHE A 416 30.17 0.20 36.60
CA PHE A 416 31.30 1.13 36.72
C PHE A 416 32.10 0.90 38.00
N PHE A 417 31.43 0.81 39.16
CA PHE A 417 32.09 0.52 40.44
C PHE A 417 32.72 -0.88 40.47
N GLY A 418 32.10 -1.88 39.84
CA GLY A 418 32.67 -3.21 39.68
C GLY A 418 33.99 -3.17 38.90
N ILE A 419 34.04 -2.45 37.76
CA ILE A 419 35.25 -2.28 36.96
C ILE A 419 36.34 -1.55 37.76
N CYS A 420 35.99 -0.46 38.45
CA CYS A 420 36.92 0.26 39.32
C CYS A 420 37.52 -0.64 40.40
N THR A 421 36.72 -1.54 40.99
CA THR A 421 37.19 -2.48 42.03
C THR A 421 38.18 -3.48 41.46
N VAL A 422 37.92 -4.03 40.27
CA VAL A 422 38.85 -4.95 39.59
C VAL A 422 40.18 -4.25 39.30
N ILE A 423 40.15 -3.02 38.77
CA ILE A 423 41.36 -2.24 38.50
C ILE A 423 42.15 -1.99 39.79
N GLN A 424 41.50 -1.55 40.87
CA GLN A 424 42.16 -1.33 42.16
C GLN A 424 42.83 -2.61 42.69
N THR A 425 42.17 -3.76 42.52
CA THR A 425 42.70 -5.05 42.97
C THR A 425 43.94 -5.44 42.17
N VAL A 426 43.89 -5.33 40.83
CA VAL A 426 45.03 -5.62 39.95
C VAL A 426 46.21 -4.70 40.25
N THR A 427 45.98 -3.40 40.41
CA THR A 427 47.04 -2.43 40.74
C THR A 427 47.65 -2.72 42.11
N SER A 428 46.84 -3.11 43.09
CA SER A 428 47.32 -3.48 44.43
C SER A 428 48.21 -4.72 44.38
N VAL A 429 47.79 -5.75 43.63
CA VAL A 429 48.59 -6.97 43.42
C VAL A 429 49.91 -6.64 42.71
N TRP A 430 49.86 -5.80 41.68
CA TRP A 430 51.05 -5.42 40.92
C TRP A 430 52.04 -4.60 41.78
N SER A 431 51.52 -3.66 42.58
CA SER A 431 52.33 -2.89 43.53
C SER A 431 52.99 -3.77 44.57
N LEU A 432 52.33 -4.85 45.01
CA LEU A 432 52.89 -5.83 45.93
C LEU A 432 54.03 -6.60 45.28
N VAL A 433 53.84 -7.10 44.05
CA VAL A 433 54.88 -7.80 43.29
C VAL A 433 56.10 -6.90 43.10
N ALA A 434 55.89 -5.65 42.72
CA ALA A 434 56.97 -4.66 42.53
C ALA A 434 57.72 -4.31 43.83
N SER A 435 57.10 -4.45 45.00
CA SER A 435 57.77 -4.22 46.30
C SER A 435 58.59 -5.42 46.78
N LEU A 436 58.34 -6.61 46.23
CA LEU A 436 59.03 -7.85 46.59
C LEU A 436 60.21 -8.16 45.65
N SER A 437 60.22 -7.56 44.45
CA SER A 437 61.36 -7.54 43.52
C SER A 437 62.34 -6.43 43.88
#